data_AF-A0A3S1NLT7-F1
#
_entry.id   AF-A0A3S1NLT7-F1
#
_cell.length_a   1.000
_cell.length_b   1.000
_cell.length_c   1.000
_cell.angle_alpha   90.00
_cell.angle_beta   90.00
_cell.angle_gamma   90.00
#
_symmetry.space_group_name_H-M   'P 1'
#
loop_
_entity.id
_entity.type
_entity.pdbx_description
1 polymer ?
#
loop_
_entity_poly.entity_id
_entity_poly.type
_entity_poly.pdbx_seq_one_letter_code
_entity_poly.pdbx_strand_id
1 'polypeptide(L)'
;INKANKGHLDFWRKVVNSPPGSQHDWNRVFANYRATVDNPGCCVWKELMAAYPRAKVLLTLHPRGAEAWYESTIDTIYFTENVWQVRVLEWLTPFGRKFGDMSRKLVWGRALKGVMNDRDKAVARYNAYIDEVKAAVSPERLLVFKVTDGWGPLCDFLGVPLPNEPFPNFNDRASVKKIIRDMIIGSYVMLAGVAALIALAVGGLWWWLG
;
A
#
# COMPACT_ATOMS: atom_id res chain seq x y z
N ILE A 1 13.96 5.74 -5.83
CA ILE A 1 12.66 6.48 -5.82
C ILE A 1 12.54 7.25 -7.13
N ASN A 2 11.40 7.14 -7.82
CA ASN A 2 11.13 7.91 -9.02
C ASN A 2 11.12 9.42 -8.68
N LYS A 3 12.06 10.18 -9.25
CA LYS A 3 12.20 11.63 -9.00
C LYS A 3 10.95 12.42 -9.42
N ALA A 4 10.19 11.91 -10.39
CA ALA A 4 8.93 12.52 -10.83
C ALA A 4 7.85 12.52 -9.74
N ASN A 5 7.95 11.63 -8.75
CA ASN A 5 6.95 11.48 -7.68
C ASN A 5 7.34 12.21 -6.39
N LYS A 6 8.28 13.16 -6.48
CA LYS A 6 8.68 13.99 -5.33
C LYS A 6 7.46 14.72 -4.79
N GLY A 7 7.20 14.59 -3.50
CA GLY A 7 6.06 15.22 -2.82
C GLY A 7 4.76 14.40 -2.80
N HIS A 8 4.70 13.23 -3.46
CA HIS A 8 3.53 12.35 -3.38
C HIS A 8 3.20 11.95 -1.94
N LEU A 9 4.21 11.62 -1.13
CA LEU A 9 3.99 11.27 0.28
C LEU A 9 3.34 12.42 1.06
N ASP A 10 3.77 13.67 0.83
CA ASP A 10 3.17 14.82 1.49
C ASP A 10 1.75 15.09 0.99
N PHE A 11 1.46 14.82 -0.30
CA PHE A 11 0.08 14.86 -0.81
C PHE A 11 -0.80 13.82 -0.11
N TRP A 12 -0.39 12.56 -0.06
CA TRP A 12 -1.16 11.50 0.60
C TRP A 12 -1.30 11.72 2.11
N ARG A 13 -0.34 12.41 2.73
CA ARG A 13 -0.50 12.88 4.12
C ARG A 13 -1.54 13.99 4.28
N LYS A 14 -1.82 14.79 3.26
CA LYS A 14 -2.97 15.71 3.32
C LYS A 14 -4.28 14.95 3.20
N VAL A 15 -4.35 14.00 2.26
CA VAL A 15 -5.51 13.12 2.08
C VAL A 15 -5.86 12.39 3.38
N VAL A 16 -4.87 11.78 4.03
CA VAL A 16 -5.10 10.97 5.24
C VAL A 16 -5.53 11.77 6.47
N ASN A 17 -5.22 13.06 6.50
CA ASN A 17 -5.61 13.95 7.60
C ASN A 17 -6.88 14.77 7.26
N SER A 18 -7.53 14.46 6.13
CA SER A 18 -8.81 15.05 5.74
C SER A 18 -9.94 14.05 6.01
N PRO A 19 -11.19 14.50 6.24
CA PRO A 19 -12.32 13.60 6.41
C PRO A 19 -12.50 12.66 5.20
N PRO A 20 -12.88 11.38 5.40
CA PRO A 20 -13.19 10.48 4.28
C PRO A 20 -14.24 11.07 3.34
N GLY A 21 -14.04 10.93 2.02
CA GLY A 21 -14.90 11.54 1.00
C GLY A 21 -14.43 12.93 0.54
N SER A 22 -13.44 13.53 1.21
CA SER A 22 -12.88 14.82 0.80
C SER A 22 -12.25 14.74 -0.59
N GLN A 23 -12.58 15.72 -1.44
CA GLN A 23 -11.93 15.87 -2.74
C GLN A 23 -10.60 16.61 -2.60
N HIS A 24 -9.65 16.22 -3.44
CA HIS A 24 -8.31 16.79 -3.49
C HIS A 24 -7.93 17.07 -4.94
N ASP A 25 -6.86 17.84 -5.15
CA ASP A 25 -6.28 18.03 -6.48
C ASP A 25 -5.52 16.76 -6.91
N TRP A 26 -6.29 15.77 -7.39
CA TRP A 26 -5.80 14.46 -7.81
C TRP A 26 -4.77 14.54 -8.94
N ASN A 27 -4.80 15.61 -9.76
CA ASN A 27 -3.83 15.82 -10.83
C ASN A 27 -2.39 15.97 -10.29
N ARG A 28 -2.20 16.41 -9.04
CA ARG A 28 -0.87 16.50 -8.43
C ARG A 28 -0.12 15.18 -8.35
N VAL A 29 -0.84 14.06 -8.29
CA VAL A 29 -0.26 12.72 -8.20
C VAL A 29 -0.56 11.85 -9.42
N PHE A 30 -1.62 12.15 -10.17
CA PHE A 30 -2.08 11.33 -11.30
C PHE A 30 -1.94 11.97 -12.69
N ALA A 31 -1.50 13.23 -12.84
CA ALA A 31 -1.45 13.90 -14.15
C ALA A 31 -0.65 13.13 -15.22
N ASN A 32 0.42 12.43 -14.82
CA ASN A 32 1.28 11.65 -15.72
C ASN A 32 0.89 10.17 -15.80
N TYR A 33 -0.25 9.79 -15.23
CA TYR A 33 -0.69 8.41 -15.12
C TYR A 33 -2.03 8.22 -15.84
N ARG A 34 -2.24 7.02 -16.38
CA ARG A 34 -3.51 6.63 -17.04
C ARG A 34 -4.36 5.69 -16.20
N ALA A 35 -3.77 5.09 -15.17
CA ALA A 35 -4.41 4.18 -14.24
C ALA A 35 -3.74 4.28 -12.87
N THR A 36 -4.46 3.85 -11.82
CA THR A 36 -3.91 3.66 -10.48
C THR A 36 -4.28 2.27 -9.98
N VAL A 37 -3.33 1.64 -9.29
CA VAL A 37 -3.51 0.34 -8.62
C VAL A 37 -2.89 0.43 -7.22
N ASP A 38 -3.27 -0.50 -6.36
CA ASP A 38 -2.69 -0.67 -5.02
C ASP A 38 -2.79 0.59 -4.12
N ASN A 39 -2.25 0.47 -2.92
CA ASN A 39 -2.20 1.51 -1.91
C ASN A 39 -1.26 2.65 -2.32
N PRO A 40 -1.58 3.90 -1.98
CA PRO A 40 -2.80 4.34 -1.29
C PRO A 40 -3.99 4.63 -2.22
N GLY A 41 -3.81 4.57 -3.55
CA GLY A 41 -4.84 4.98 -4.53
C GLY A 41 -6.15 4.18 -4.41
N CYS A 42 -6.06 2.87 -4.21
CA CYS A 42 -7.24 2.02 -4.02
C CYS A 42 -8.03 2.36 -2.74
N CYS A 43 -7.42 2.97 -1.73
CA CYS A 43 -8.10 3.32 -0.47
C CYS A 43 -9.11 4.48 -0.63
N VAL A 44 -9.00 5.24 -1.72
CA VAL A 44 -9.82 6.43 -2.03
C VAL A 44 -10.59 6.28 -3.35
N TRP A 45 -10.88 5.04 -3.76
CA TRP A 45 -11.50 4.75 -5.05
C TRP A 45 -12.83 5.48 -5.27
N LYS A 46 -13.63 5.70 -4.22
CA LYS A 46 -14.90 6.46 -4.31
C LYS A 46 -14.64 7.91 -4.69
N GLU A 47 -13.67 8.56 -4.05
CA GLU A 47 -13.30 9.92 -4.38
C GLU A 47 -12.72 10.04 -5.79
N LEU A 48 -11.90 9.07 -6.21
CA LEU A 48 -11.36 9.03 -7.57
C LEU A 48 -12.45 8.79 -8.62
N MET A 49 -13.45 7.96 -8.33
CA MET A 49 -14.59 7.78 -9.23
C MET A 49 -15.41 9.05 -9.41
N ALA A 50 -15.60 9.82 -8.34
CA ALA A 50 -16.27 11.11 -8.41
C ALA A 50 -15.45 12.13 -9.23
N ALA A 51 -14.13 12.16 -9.05
CA ALA A 51 -13.24 13.05 -9.80
C ALA A 51 -13.06 12.65 -11.28
N TYR A 52 -13.10 11.35 -11.57
CA TYR A 52 -12.92 10.78 -12.91
C TYR A 52 -14.16 9.98 -13.33
N PRO A 53 -15.27 10.65 -13.68
CA PRO A 53 -16.56 10.00 -13.92
C PRO A 53 -16.58 9.07 -15.14
N ARG A 54 -15.58 9.17 -16.03
CA ARG A 54 -15.43 8.27 -17.19
C ARG A 54 -14.44 7.12 -16.94
N ALA A 55 -13.77 7.09 -15.80
CA ALA A 55 -12.83 6.01 -15.49
C ALA A 55 -13.57 4.69 -15.30
N LYS A 56 -13.02 3.62 -15.89
CA LYS A 56 -13.41 2.25 -15.60
C LYS A 56 -12.78 1.80 -14.28
N VAL A 57 -13.43 0.88 -13.57
CA VAL A 57 -12.98 0.34 -12.29
C VAL A 57 -12.68 -1.14 -12.46
N LEU A 58 -11.51 -1.55 -11.97
CA LEU A 58 -11.12 -2.96 -11.89
C LEU A 58 -11.11 -3.38 -10.42
N LEU A 59 -11.88 -4.42 -10.12
CA LEU A 59 -11.88 -5.08 -8.82
C LEU A 59 -11.17 -6.42 -8.95
N THR A 60 -9.91 -6.47 -8.50
CA THR A 60 -9.11 -7.69 -8.55
C THR A 60 -9.43 -8.59 -7.37
N LEU A 61 -9.72 -9.87 -7.66
CA LEU A 61 -9.98 -10.88 -6.65
C LEU A 61 -8.81 -11.84 -6.54
N HIS A 62 -8.51 -12.25 -5.32
CA HIS A 62 -7.53 -13.30 -5.10
C HIS A 62 -8.06 -14.64 -5.67
N PRO A 63 -7.29 -15.36 -6.51
CA PRO A 63 -7.80 -16.51 -7.26
C PRO A 63 -8.24 -17.67 -6.35
N ARG A 64 -7.67 -17.75 -5.14
CA ARG A 64 -7.99 -18.75 -4.11
C ARG A 64 -8.93 -18.23 -3.01
N GLY A 65 -9.61 -17.10 -3.25
CA GLY A 65 -10.60 -16.54 -2.31
C GLY A 65 -10.02 -15.73 -1.15
N ALA A 66 -10.92 -15.27 -0.28
CA ALA A 66 -10.66 -14.34 0.82
C ALA A 66 -9.67 -14.88 1.86
N GLU A 67 -9.76 -16.17 2.18
CA GLU A 67 -8.86 -16.81 3.14
C GLU A 67 -7.42 -16.78 2.67
N ALA A 68 -7.18 -17.20 1.42
CA ALA A 68 -5.85 -17.18 0.85
C ALA A 68 -5.32 -15.74 0.64
N TRP A 69 -6.21 -14.77 0.45
CA TRP A 69 -5.84 -13.34 0.47
C TRP A 69 -5.35 -12.91 1.86
N TYR A 70 -6.04 -13.31 2.93
CA TYR A 70 -5.64 -12.98 4.29
C TYR A 70 -4.27 -13.58 4.61
N GLU A 71 -4.07 -14.87 4.38
CA GLU A 71 -2.77 -15.54 4.60
C GLU A 71 -1.65 -14.84 3.82
N SER A 72 -1.92 -14.50 2.55
CA SER A 72 -0.95 -13.77 1.73
C SER A 72 -0.63 -12.39 2.31
N THR A 73 -1.64 -11.66 2.78
CA THR A 73 -1.50 -10.32 3.35
C THR A 73 -0.67 -10.32 4.62
N ILE A 74 -0.94 -11.26 5.54
CA ILE A 74 -0.20 -11.42 6.79
C ILE A 74 1.26 -11.84 6.54
N ASP A 75 1.48 -12.79 5.61
CA ASP A 75 2.82 -13.28 5.25
C ASP A 75 3.67 -12.26 4.50
N THR A 76 3.05 -11.19 3.98
CA THR A 76 3.72 -10.18 3.17
C THR A 76 3.53 -8.82 3.79
N ILE A 77 2.66 -7.98 3.24
CA ILE A 77 2.59 -6.53 3.49
C ILE A 77 2.27 -6.13 4.94
N TYR A 78 1.67 -7.02 5.73
CA TYR A 78 1.37 -6.75 7.14
C TYR A 78 2.63 -6.77 8.04
N PHE A 79 3.80 -7.13 7.51
CA PHE A 79 5.09 -6.97 8.21
C PHE A 79 5.26 -5.53 8.75
N THR A 80 4.69 -4.54 8.05
CA THR A 80 4.75 -3.12 8.42
C THR A 80 4.16 -2.84 9.81
N GLU A 81 3.24 -3.67 10.29
CA GLU A 81 2.66 -3.54 11.63
C GLU A 81 3.20 -4.59 12.62
N ASN A 82 3.60 -5.77 12.13
CA ASN A 82 3.96 -6.91 12.98
C ASN A 82 5.45 -7.02 13.31
N VAL A 83 6.33 -6.27 12.65
CA VAL A 83 7.78 -6.30 12.96
C VAL A 83 8.24 -5.00 13.62
N TRP A 84 8.83 -5.13 14.80
CA TRP A 84 9.25 -3.97 15.61
C TRP A 84 10.34 -3.12 14.93
N GLN A 85 11.10 -3.70 14.01
CA GLN A 85 12.12 -3.00 13.21
C GLN A 85 11.50 -1.86 12.38
N VAL A 86 10.23 -1.96 11.99
CA VAL A 86 9.54 -0.85 11.32
C VAL A 86 9.34 0.32 12.27
N ARG A 87 9.12 0.06 13.57
CA ARG A 87 9.07 1.11 14.61
C ARG A 87 10.41 1.83 14.76
N VAL A 88 11.53 1.13 14.60
CA VAL A 88 12.86 1.74 14.57
C VAL A 88 12.96 2.74 13.41
N LEU A 89 12.53 2.34 12.21
CA LEU A 89 12.52 3.24 11.03
C LEU A 89 11.59 4.44 11.23
N GLU A 90 10.43 4.24 11.84
CA GLU A 90 9.49 5.32 12.18
C GLU A 90 10.08 6.32 13.18
N TRP A 91 10.83 5.82 14.17
CA TRP A 91 11.44 6.66 15.19
C TRP A 91 12.65 7.44 14.65
N LEU A 92 13.51 6.78 13.88
CA LEU A 92 14.77 7.34 13.42
C LEU A 92 14.65 8.19 12.14
N THR A 93 13.60 8.00 11.33
CA THR A 93 13.52 8.67 10.03
C THR A 93 12.21 9.43 9.82
N PRO A 94 12.26 10.68 9.29
CA PRO A 94 11.04 11.40 8.91
C PRO A 94 10.21 10.65 7.87
N PHE A 95 10.87 9.96 6.93
CA PHE A 95 10.19 9.18 5.90
C PHE A 95 9.41 8.02 6.51
N GLY A 96 10.03 7.21 7.38
CA GLY A 96 9.38 6.08 8.04
C GLY A 96 8.15 6.53 8.82
N ARG A 97 8.27 7.62 9.61
CA ARG A 97 7.15 8.18 10.38
C ARG A 97 5.98 8.60 9.50
N LYS A 98 6.29 9.35 8.42
CA LYS A 98 5.29 9.84 7.46
C LYS A 98 4.59 8.70 6.71
N PHE A 99 5.36 7.70 6.29
CA PHE A 99 4.85 6.53 5.57
C PHE A 99 4.00 5.63 6.47
N GLY A 100 4.47 5.34 7.69
CA GLY A 100 3.74 4.53 8.67
C GLY A 100 2.40 5.15 9.06
N ASP A 101 2.35 6.47 9.29
CA ASP A 101 1.10 7.20 9.55
C ASP A 101 0.10 7.08 8.39
N MET A 102 0.56 7.31 7.16
CA MET A 102 -0.26 7.17 5.96
C MET A 102 -0.79 5.74 5.78
N SER A 103 0.09 4.73 5.90
CA SER A 103 -0.25 3.33 5.75
C SER A 103 -1.30 2.89 6.78
N ARG A 104 -1.05 3.17 8.07
CA ARG A 104 -1.99 2.83 9.16
C ARG A 104 -3.37 3.43 8.97
N LYS A 105 -3.46 4.71 8.62
CA LYS A 105 -4.74 5.39 8.53
C LYS A 105 -5.49 5.07 7.23
N LEU A 106 -4.82 5.03 6.07
CA LEU A 106 -5.50 4.74 4.79
C LEU A 106 -5.71 3.26 4.56
N VAL A 107 -4.66 2.46 4.66
CA VAL A 107 -4.70 1.03 4.30
C VAL A 107 -5.38 0.25 5.40
N TRP A 108 -4.78 0.25 6.60
CA TRP A 108 -5.24 -0.61 7.69
C TRP A 108 -6.52 -0.08 8.33
N GLY A 109 -6.61 1.22 8.61
CA GLY A 109 -7.73 1.84 9.30
C GLY A 109 -8.93 2.12 8.39
N ARG A 110 -8.72 2.75 7.24
CA ARG A 110 -9.83 3.17 6.38
C ARG A 110 -10.32 2.06 5.44
N ALA A 111 -9.43 1.51 4.62
CA ALA A 111 -9.80 0.47 3.65
C ALA A 111 -10.12 -0.84 4.36
N LEU A 112 -9.26 -1.28 5.28
CA LEU A 112 -9.38 -2.57 5.98
C LEU A 112 -9.99 -2.47 7.38
N LYS A 113 -10.46 -1.31 7.83
CA LYS A 113 -11.26 -1.15 9.06
C LYS A 113 -10.62 -1.68 10.36
N GLY A 114 -9.29 -1.82 10.39
CA GLY A 114 -8.54 -2.23 11.56
C GLY A 114 -8.77 -3.68 11.99
N VAL A 115 -9.29 -4.54 11.11
CA VAL A 115 -9.67 -5.92 11.48
C VAL A 115 -8.59 -6.96 11.23
N MET A 116 -7.40 -6.56 10.76
CA MET A 116 -6.37 -7.50 10.30
C MET A 116 -5.74 -8.35 11.41
N ASN A 117 -6.00 -8.05 12.68
CA ASN A 117 -5.58 -8.87 13.82
C ASN A 117 -6.50 -10.08 14.08
N ASP A 118 -7.61 -10.19 13.35
CA ASP A 118 -8.62 -11.22 13.50
C ASP A 118 -8.99 -11.76 12.11
N ARG A 119 -8.66 -13.03 11.87
CA ARG A 119 -8.81 -13.68 10.57
C ARG A 119 -10.24 -13.63 10.05
N ASP A 120 -11.21 -14.00 10.89
CA ASP A 120 -12.62 -14.08 10.49
C ASP A 120 -13.16 -12.70 10.15
N LYS A 121 -12.79 -11.67 10.95
CA LYS A 121 -13.18 -10.29 10.64
C LYS A 121 -12.50 -9.77 9.37
N ALA A 122 -11.23 -10.12 9.12
CA ALA A 122 -10.53 -9.74 7.90
C ALA A 122 -11.14 -10.38 6.64
N VAL A 123 -11.51 -11.65 6.71
CA VAL A 123 -12.23 -12.36 5.65
C VAL A 123 -13.60 -11.73 5.40
N ALA A 124 -14.36 -11.45 6.47
CA ALA A 124 -15.63 -10.75 6.36
C ALA A 124 -15.47 -9.36 5.73
N ARG A 125 -14.43 -8.62 6.13
CA ARG A 125 -14.12 -7.30 5.56
C ARG A 125 -13.79 -7.35 4.07
N TYR A 126 -13.02 -8.35 3.64
CA TYR A 126 -12.69 -8.57 2.23
C TYR A 126 -13.96 -8.77 1.39
N ASN A 127 -14.87 -9.63 1.85
CA ASN A 127 -16.15 -9.88 1.17
C ASN A 127 -17.02 -8.62 1.16
N ALA A 128 -17.14 -7.93 2.31
CA ALA A 128 -17.89 -6.68 2.39
C ALA A 128 -17.31 -5.59 1.48
N TYR A 129 -15.98 -5.53 1.30
CA TYR A 129 -15.35 -4.57 0.38
C TYR A 129 -15.73 -4.85 -1.08
N ILE A 130 -15.80 -6.13 -1.46
CA ILE A 130 -16.26 -6.54 -2.80
C ILE A 130 -17.71 -6.08 -3.02
N ASP A 131 -18.58 -6.32 -2.04
CA ASP A 131 -19.99 -5.93 -2.13
C ASP A 131 -20.16 -4.41 -2.17
N GLU A 132 -19.37 -3.66 -1.38
CA GLU A 132 -19.34 -2.19 -1.43
C GLU A 132 -18.96 -1.66 -2.82
N VAL A 133 -17.96 -2.27 -3.48
CA VAL A 133 -17.54 -1.87 -4.83
C VAL A 133 -18.62 -2.23 -5.84
N LYS A 134 -19.14 -3.46 -5.82
CA LYS A 134 -20.21 -3.89 -6.72
C LYS A 134 -21.48 -3.05 -6.59
N ALA A 135 -21.83 -2.62 -5.38
CA ALA A 135 -23.01 -1.79 -5.14
C ALA A 135 -22.83 -0.35 -5.62
N ALA A 136 -21.62 0.19 -5.63
CA ALA A 136 -21.38 1.60 -5.97
C ALA A 136 -20.99 1.85 -7.43
N VAL A 137 -20.45 0.84 -8.12
CA VAL A 137 -19.99 0.98 -9.52
C VAL A 137 -21.00 0.31 -10.45
N SER A 138 -21.43 1.04 -11.48
CA SER A 138 -22.33 0.46 -12.47
C SER A 138 -21.66 -0.72 -13.20
N PRO A 139 -22.41 -1.78 -13.55
CA PRO A 139 -21.83 -2.98 -14.17
C PRO A 139 -21.04 -2.70 -15.45
N GLU A 140 -21.44 -1.69 -16.23
CA GLU A 140 -20.78 -1.29 -17.49
C GLU A 140 -19.40 -0.66 -17.25
N ARG A 141 -19.15 -0.18 -16.03
CA ARG A 141 -17.89 0.44 -15.60
C ARG A 141 -17.07 -0.43 -14.66
N LEU A 142 -17.54 -1.62 -14.32
CA LEU A 142 -16.86 -2.51 -13.37
C LEU A 142 -16.46 -3.83 -14.05
N LEU A 143 -15.16 -4.14 -13.97
CA LEU A 143 -14.67 -5.49 -14.23
C LEU A 143 -14.24 -6.14 -12.91
N VAL A 144 -14.88 -7.24 -12.55
CA VAL A 144 -14.41 -8.13 -11.49
C VAL A 144 -13.48 -9.16 -12.12
N PHE A 145 -12.22 -9.17 -11.71
CA PHE A 145 -11.14 -9.84 -12.44
C PHE A 145 -10.26 -10.67 -11.52
N LYS A 146 -9.88 -11.89 -11.93
CA LYS A 146 -8.77 -12.62 -11.32
C LYS A 146 -7.59 -12.56 -12.28
N VAL A 147 -6.37 -12.45 -11.74
CA VAL A 147 -5.14 -12.47 -12.56
C VAL A 147 -4.98 -13.75 -13.38
N THR A 148 -5.63 -14.84 -12.96
CA THR A 148 -5.69 -16.11 -13.69
C THR A 148 -6.55 -16.06 -14.96
N ASP A 149 -7.38 -15.02 -15.12
CA ASP A 149 -8.26 -14.86 -16.28
C ASP A 149 -7.49 -14.32 -17.50
N GLY A 150 -6.27 -13.79 -17.29
CA GLY A 150 -5.36 -13.38 -18.35
C GLY A 150 -5.79 -12.10 -19.11
N TRP A 151 -5.31 -11.94 -20.34
CA TRP A 151 -5.52 -10.73 -21.13
C TRP A 151 -6.95 -10.54 -21.64
N GLY A 152 -7.65 -11.62 -22.00
CA GLY A 152 -8.96 -11.59 -22.68
C GLY A 152 -9.97 -10.64 -22.04
N PRO A 153 -10.48 -10.97 -20.84
CA PRO A 153 -11.51 -10.16 -20.19
C PRO A 153 -11.06 -8.72 -19.92
N LEU A 154 -9.77 -8.51 -19.66
CA LEU A 154 -9.21 -7.18 -19.41
C LEU A 154 -9.20 -6.32 -20.68
N CYS A 155 -8.69 -6.86 -21.79
CA CYS A 155 -8.60 -6.18 -23.07
C CYS A 155 -9.99 -5.88 -23.64
N ASP A 156 -10.90 -6.84 -23.57
CA ASP A 156 -12.30 -6.66 -24.01
C ASP A 156 -12.98 -5.56 -23.21
N PHE A 157 -12.85 -5.60 -21.87
CA PHE A 157 -13.41 -4.57 -21.00
C PHE A 157 -12.81 -3.19 -21.27
N LEU A 158 -11.52 -3.09 -21.58
CA LEU A 158 -10.87 -1.81 -21.87
C LEU A 158 -11.11 -1.32 -23.31
N GLY A 159 -11.49 -2.21 -24.23
CA GLY A 159 -11.66 -1.91 -25.65
C GLY A 159 -10.33 -1.75 -26.39
N VAL A 160 -9.34 -2.57 -26.04
CA VAL A 160 -7.99 -2.54 -26.63
C VAL A 160 -7.60 -3.91 -27.20
N PRO A 161 -6.68 -3.99 -28.18
CA PRO A 161 -6.23 -5.27 -28.73
C PRO A 161 -5.54 -6.16 -27.69
N LEU A 162 -5.60 -7.48 -27.92
CA LEU A 162 -4.83 -8.46 -27.17
C LEU A 162 -3.31 -8.29 -27.44
N PRO A 163 -2.48 -8.18 -26.39
CA PRO A 163 -1.03 -8.19 -26.54
C PRO A 163 -0.51 -9.56 -27.00
N ASN A 164 0.58 -9.58 -27.76
CA ASN A 164 1.29 -10.81 -28.13
C ASN A 164 2.39 -11.15 -27.10
N GLU A 165 2.02 -11.20 -25.83
CA GLU A 165 2.92 -11.52 -24.70
C GLU A 165 2.13 -12.23 -23.58
N PRO A 166 2.78 -13.08 -22.76
CA PRO A 166 2.09 -13.73 -21.65
C PRO A 166 1.58 -12.70 -20.63
N PHE A 167 0.47 -13.03 -19.95
CA PHE A 167 -0.03 -12.18 -18.88
C PHE A 167 1.02 -12.07 -17.76
N PRO A 168 1.36 -10.85 -17.30
CA PRO A 168 2.40 -10.62 -16.30
C PRO A 168 2.19 -11.43 -15.02
N ASN A 169 3.26 -12.09 -14.54
CA ASN A 169 3.30 -12.73 -13.23
C ASN A 169 4.55 -12.24 -12.47
N PHE A 170 4.33 -11.26 -11.61
CA PHE A 170 5.36 -10.62 -10.78
C PHE A 170 4.87 -10.56 -9.32
N ASN A 171 5.72 -10.07 -8.42
CA ASN A 171 5.46 -9.98 -6.97
C ASN A 171 5.30 -11.36 -6.30
N ASP A 172 6.18 -12.30 -6.64
CA ASP A 172 6.23 -13.56 -5.92
C ASP A 172 6.62 -13.33 -4.44
N ARG A 173 6.17 -14.25 -3.58
CA ARG A 173 6.37 -14.19 -2.13
C ARG A 173 7.85 -14.14 -1.73
N ALA A 174 8.75 -14.78 -2.48
CA ALA A 174 10.18 -14.80 -2.14
C ALA A 174 10.82 -13.42 -2.34
N SER A 175 10.43 -12.70 -3.40
CA SER A 175 10.84 -11.32 -3.63
C SER A 175 10.44 -10.39 -2.47
N VAL A 176 9.20 -10.52 -1.96
CA VAL A 176 8.75 -9.74 -0.80
C VAL A 176 9.51 -10.11 0.48
N LYS A 177 9.70 -11.42 0.74
CA LYS A 177 10.47 -11.88 1.91
C LYS A 177 11.91 -11.37 1.91
N LYS A 178 12.53 -11.26 0.73
CA LYS A 178 13.86 -10.65 0.59
C LYS A 178 13.87 -9.18 1.03
N ILE A 179 12.89 -8.39 0.58
CA ILE A 179 12.74 -6.99 0.99
C ILE A 179 12.60 -6.85 2.51
N ILE A 180 11.76 -7.70 3.12
CA ILE A 180 11.55 -7.71 4.58
C ILE A 180 12.87 -8.01 5.31
N ARG A 181 13.62 -9.02 4.86
CA ARG A 181 14.91 -9.40 5.44
C ARG A 181 15.94 -8.28 5.33
N ASP A 182 16.08 -7.68 4.16
CA ASP A 182 17.08 -6.64 3.91
C ASP A 182 16.76 -5.38 4.75
N MET A 183 15.47 -5.06 4.92
CA MET A 183 15.03 -4.01 5.84
C MET A 183 15.38 -4.33 7.30
N ILE A 184 15.14 -5.56 7.77
CA ILE A 184 15.48 -6.00 9.13
C ILE A 184 16.99 -5.84 9.37
N ILE A 185 17.83 -6.30 8.44
CA ILE A 185 19.29 -6.14 8.52
C ILE A 185 19.66 -4.65 8.61
N GLY A 186 19.09 -3.81 7.73
CA GLY A 186 19.33 -2.37 7.74
C GLY A 186 18.97 -1.70 9.07
N SER A 187 17.90 -2.15 9.74
CA SER A 187 17.50 -1.61 11.05
C SER A 187 18.54 -1.87 12.14
N TYR A 188 19.16 -3.05 12.16
CA TYR A 188 20.22 -3.37 13.12
C TYR A 188 21.49 -2.56 12.85
N VAL A 189 21.85 -2.36 11.57
CA VAL A 189 22.97 -1.49 11.19
C VAL A 189 22.74 -0.04 11.66
N MET A 190 21.52 0.48 11.50
CA MET A 190 21.17 1.81 12.01
C MET A 190 21.28 1.92 13.53
N LEU A 191 20.75 0.93 14.26
CA LEU A 191 20.84 0.91 15.73
C LEU A 191 22.29 0.84 16.22
N ALA A 192 23.13 0.01 15.58
CA ALA A 192 24.55 -0.07 15.90
C ALA A 192 25.27 1.28 15.66
N GLY A 193 24.95 1.95 14.55
CA GLY A 193 25.47 3.29 14.26
C GLY A 193 25.06 4.33 15.31
N VAL A 194 23.79 4.34 15.73
CA VAL A 194 23.31 5.24 16.79
C VAL A 194 23.99 4.95 18.12
N ALA A 195 24.13 3.68 18.50
CA ALA A 195 24.81 3.28 19.73
C ALA A 195 26.29 3.71 19.73
N ALA A 196 26.99 3.56 18.60
CA ALA A 196 28.38 4.02 18.45
C ALA A 196 28.50 5.54 18.60
N LEU A 197 27.57 6.31 18.01
CA LEU A 197 27.54 7.78 18.15
C LEU A 197 27.29 8.21 19.61
N ILE A 198 26.39 7.54 20.31
CA ILE A 198 26.13 7.79 21.74
C ILE A 198 27.38 7.48 22.56
N ALA A 199 28.04 6.34 22.32
CA ALA A 199 29.25 5.96 23.03
C ALA A 199 30.38 6.98 22.83
N LEU A 200 30.56 7.48 21.60
CA LEU A 200 31.53 8.54 21.30
C LEU A 200 31.19 9.85 22.01
N ALA A 201 29.91 10.24 22.04
CA ALA A 201 29.47 11.46 22.72
C ALA A 201 29.67 11.37 24.25
N VAL A 202 29.31 10.24 24.86
CA VAL A 202 29.51 9.99 26.30
C VAL A 202 31.00 9.93 26.64
N GLY A 203 31.81 9.22 25.84
CA GLY A 203 33.25 9.15 26.03
C GLY A 203 33.93 10.51 25.89
N GLY A 204 33.52 11.31 24.90
CA GLY A 204 34.01 12.68 24.72
C GLY A 204 33.61 13.61 25.86
N LEU A 205 32.38 13.52 26.35
CA LEU A 205 31.91 14.28 27.51
C LEU A 205 32.68 13.89 28.78
N TRP A 206 32.90 12.59 29.00
CA TRP A 206 33.69 12.09 30.12
C TRP A 206 35.12 12.62 30.08
N TRP A 207 35.76 12.57 28.91
CA TRP A 207 37.12 13.10 28.72
C TRP A 207 37.22 14.61 28.89
N TRP A 208 36.14 15.35 28.60
CA TRP A 208 36.10 16.80 28.77
C TRP A 208 35.83 17.24 30.22
N LEU A 209 35.11 16.43 31.00
CA LEU A 209 34.74 16.73 32.38
C LEU A 209 35.71 16.18 33.44
N GLY A 210 36.54 15.19 33.09
CA GLY A 210 37.51 14.56 33.98
C GLY A 210 38.95 14.89 33.62
#